data_AF-A0A484FMK1-F1
#
_entry.id   AF-A0A484FMK1-F1
#
_cell.length_a   1.000
_cell.length_b   1.000
_cell.length_c   1.000
_cell.angle_alpha   90.00
_cell.angle_beta   90.00
_cell.angle_gamma   90.00
#
_symmetry.space_group_name_H-M   'P 1'
#
loop_
_entity.id
_entity.type
_entity.pdbx_description
1 polymer ?
#
loop_
_entity_poly.entity_id
_entity_poly.type
_entity_poly.pdbx_seq_one_letter_code
_entity_poly.pdbx_strand_id
1 'polypeptide(L)'
;MCGNTTAEARANGCKYDILLNHWVPAACFDRNSVEEYREDESWGAYADINMTQRLTVDEMSERDFYWTSIRDHVNHCAIMWRRQFYALYDERPAIDSIVTSPGHTEHCSQYLMDVVDAKWTEPTKTMRGFAGCWMRE
;
A
#
# COMPACT_ATOMS: atom_id res chain seq x y z
N MET A 1 -13.04 4.52 11.29
CA MET A 1 -11.55 4.61 11.33
C MET A 1 -11.01 3.28 11.84
N CYS A 2 -9.78 2.89 11.47
CA CYS A 2 -9.22 1.57 11.83
C CYS A 2 -8.52 1.48 13.18
N GLY A 3 -8.46 2.58 13.95
CA GLY A 3 -7.70 2.62 15.20
C GLY A 3 -6.19 2.64 14.95
N ASN A 4 -5.42 2.25 15.97
CA ASN A 4 -3.96 2.30 15.97
C ASN A 4 -3.31 0.92 16.22
N THR A 5 -4.12 -0.13 16.33
CA THR A 5 -3.64 -1.50 16.52
C THR A 5 -4.34 -2.47 15.58
N THR A 6 -3.67 -3.56 15.22
CA THR A 6 -4.24 -4.63 14.38
C THR A 6 -5.52 -5.21 14.99
N ALA A 7 -5.57 -5.33 16.32
CA ALA A 7 -6.76 -5.80 17.05
C ALA A 7 -7.95 -4.84 16.89
N GLU A 8 -7.75 -3.53 17.06
CA GLU A 8 -8.79 -2.52 16.83
C GLU A 8 -9.24 -2.49 15.37
N ALA A 9 -8.31 -2.59 14.42
CA ALA A 9 -8.64 -2.60 13.00
C ALA A 9 -9.57 -3.76 12.64
N ARG A 10 -9.27 -4.97 13.14
CA ARG A 10 -10.16 -6.13 12.96
C ARG A 10 -11.50 -5.94 13.65
N ALA A 11 -11.51 -5.47 14.89
CA ALA A 11 -12.74 -5.21 15.63
C ALA A 11 -13.65 -4.17 14.93
N ASN A 12 -13.04 -3.20 14.22
CA ASN A 12 -13.74 -2.18 13.44
C ASN A 12 -14.08 -2.62 12.01
N GLY A 13 -13.84 -3.88 11.64
CA GLY A 13 -14.17 -4.42 10.32
C GLY A 13 -13.29 -3.85 9.19
N CYS A 14 -12.10 -3.35 9.49
CA CYS A 14 -11.14 -2.92 8.48
C CYS A 14 -10.54 -4.11 7.75
N LYS A 15 -10.01 -3.84 6.55
CA LYS A 15 -9.31 -4.83 5.71
C LYS A 15 -7.85 -4.45 5.60
N TYR A 16 -6.97 -5.45 5.64
CA TYR A 16 -5.56 -5.23 5.36
C TYR A 16 -5.36 -5.13 3.85
N ASP A 17 -4.96 -3.96 3.38
CA ASP A 17 -4.68 -3.65 1.98
C ASP A 17 -3.17 -3.80 1.73
N ILE A 18 -2.79 -4.87 1.02
CA ILE A 18 -1.39 -5.18 0.74
C ILE A 18 -0.74 -4.20 -0.24
N LEU A 19 -1.53 -3.52 -1.09
CA LEU A 19 -1.00 -2.48 -1.95
C LEU A 19 -0.63 -1.28 -1.08
N LEU A 20 -1.50 -0.88 -0.14
CA LEU A 20 -1.21 0.25 0.72
C LEU A 20 -0.27 -0.09 1.88
N ASN A 21 -0.11 -1.36 2.25
CA ASN A 21 0.54 -1.81 3.48
C ASN A 21 -0.17 -1.29 4.75
N HIS A 22 -1.49 -1.12 4.68
CA HIS A 22 -2.29 -0.49 5.73
C HIS A 22 -3.58 -1.25 6.03
N TRP A 23 -4.06 -1.14 7.26
CA TRP A 23 -5.45 -1.42 7.58
C TRP A 23 -6.34 -0.27 7.09
N VAL A 24 -7.33 -0.58 6.26
CA VAL A 24 -8.19 0.41 5.58
C VAL A 24 -9.67 0.14 5.92
N PRO A 25 -10.49 1.18 6.16
CA PRO A 25 -11.92 0.99 6.35
C PRO A 25 -12.55 0.28 5.16
N ALA A 26 -13.47 -0.66 5.40
CA ALA A 26 -14.01 -1.52 4.34
C ALA A 26 -14.62 -0.74 3.15
N ALA A 27 -15.20 0.44 3.40
CA ALA A 27 -15.76 1.31 2.36
C ALA A 27 -14.70 1.89 1.40
N CYS A 28 -13.45 2.00 1.86
CA CYS A 28 -12.33 2.53 1.08
C CYS A 28 -11.39 1.43 0.55
N PHE A 29 -11.70 0.16 0.78
CA PHE A 29 -10.88 -0.94 0.26
C PHE A 29 -11.16 -1.16 -1.22
N ASP A 30 -10.17 -0.87 -2.07
CA ASP A 30 -10.26 -1.09 -3.52
C ASP A 30 -9.66 -2.43 -3.92
N ARG A 31 -10.52 -3.43 -4.01
CA ARG A 31 -10.15 -4.79 -4.44
C ARG A 31 -9.52 -4.82 -5.83
N ASN A 32 -9.98 -4.00 -6.77
CA ASN A 32 -9.51 -4.04 -8.15
C ASN A 32 -8.04 -3.59 -8.23
N SER A 33 -7.69 -2.50 -7.53
CA SER A 33 -6.29 -2.05 -7.45
C SER A 33 -5.37 -3.07 -6.79
N VAL A 34 -5.86 -3.79 -5.77
CA VAL A 34 -5.10 -4.84 -5.10
C VAL A 34 -4.90 -6.04 -6.02
N GLU A 35 -5.91 -6.39 -6.82
CA GLU A 35 -5.78 -7.47 -7.80
C GLU A 35 -4.79 -7.10 -8.90
N GLU A 36 -4.88 -5.88 -9.44
CA GLU A 36 -3.95 -5.35 -10.44
C GLU A 36 -2.50 -5.33 -9.94
N TYR A 37 -2.28 -4.86 -8.71
CA TYR A 37 -0.97 -4.90 -8.05
C TYR A 37 -0.35 -6.30 -7.98
N ARG A 38 -1.18 -7.34 -7.91
CA ARG A 38 -0.70 -8.73 -7.82
C ARG A 38 -0.35 -9.36 -9.17
N GLU A 39 -0.78 -8.78 -10.28
CA GLU A 39 -0.70 -9.40 -11.62
C GLU A 39 0.74 -9.61 -12.10
N ASP A 40 1.66 -8.70 -11.76
CA ASP A 40 3.05 -8.78 -12.21
C ASP A 40 3.94 -9.66 -11.32
N GLU A 41 3.38 -10.25 -10.27
CA GLU A 41 4.04 -11.12 -9.28
C GLU A 41 5.25 -10.50 -8.56
N SER A 42 5.51 -9.21 -8.73
CA SER A 42 6.62 -8.53 -8.07
C SER A 42 6.39 -8.28 -6.58
N TRP A 43 5.12 -8.35 -6.16
CA TRP A 43 4.72 -8.11 -4.79
C TRP A 43 5.22 -9.20 -3.83
N GLY A 44 5.62 -8.75 -2.64
CA GLY A 44 6.06 -9.64 -1.59
C GLY A 44 6.75 -8.91 -0.46
N ALA A 45 6.52 -9.39 0.75
CA ALA A 45 7.15 -8.88 1.96
C ALA A 45 8.05 -9.94 2.58
N TYR A 46 9.13 -9.47 3.22
CA TYR A 46 10.13 -10.31 3.85
C TYR A 46 10.43 -9.82 5.26
N ALA A 47 10.68 -10.77 6.18
CA ALA A 47 11.01 -10.44 7.57
C ALA A 47 12.41 -9.84 7.73
N ASP A 48 13.31 -10.12 6.79
CA ASP A 48 14.72 -9.72 6.79
C ASP A 48 15.10 -8.89 5.56
N ILE A 49 16.08 -8.02 5.73
CA ILE A 49 16.57 -7.14 4.65
C ILE A 49 17.18 -7.93 3.48
N ASN A 50 17.70 -9.14 3.71
CA ASN A 50 18.23 -9.98 2.64
C ASN A 50 17.13 -10.65 1.82
N MET A 51 15.86 -10.42 2.13
CA MET A 51 14.68 -10.96 1.44
C MET A 51 14.68 -12.49 1.37
N THR A 52 15.08 -13.17 2.45
CA THR A 52 15.16 -14.64 2.50
C THR A 52 13.95 -15.29 3.19
N GLN A 53 13.22 -14.55 4.03
CA GLN A 53 12.09 -15.04 4.81
C GLN A 53 10.80 -14.37 4.36
N ARG A 54 10.14 -14.96 3.35
CA ARG A 54 8.89 -14.42 2.80
C ARG A 54 7.75 -14.51 3.82
N LEU A 55 6.95 -13.46 3.91
CA LEU A 55 5.81 -13.34 4.79
C LEU A 55 4.50 -13.68 4.07
N THR A 56 3.57 -14.24 4.83
CA THR A 56 2.15 -14.30 4.46
C THR A 56 1.46 -12.95 4.69
N VAL A 57 0.30 -12.74 4.08
CA VAL A 57 -0.50 -11.52 4.29
C VAL A 57 -0.91 -11.35 5.76
N ASP A 58 -1.23 -12.46 6.44
CA ASP A 58 -1.58 -12.42 7.86
C ASP A 58 -0.39 -11.95 8.71
N GLU A 59 0.81 -12.45 8.45
CA GLU A 59 2.03 -11.99 9.14
C GLU A 59 2.37 -10.53 8.84
N MET A 60 2.18 -10.07 7.60
CA MET A 60 2.34 -8.66 7.24
C MET A 60 1.40 -7.77 8.06
N SER A 61 0.16 -8.22 8.27
CA SER A 61 -0.87 -7.46 8.98
C SER A 61 -0.60 -7.29 10.48
N GLU A 62 0.26 -8.15 11.05
CA GLU A 62 0.63 -8.16 12.48
C GLU A 62 1.96 -7.47 12.77
N ARG A 63 2.89 -7.44 11.83
CA ARG A 63 4.23 -6.87 12.02
C ARG A 63 4.20 -5.35 11.90
N ASP A 64 5.04 -4.67 12.67
CA ASP A 64 5.18 -3.20 12.56
C ASP A 64 5.86 -2.78 11.26
N PHE A 65 6.81 -3.58 10.78
CA PHE A 65 7.50 -3.35 9.51
C PHE A 65 7.99 -4.66 8.88
N TYR A 66 8.30 -4.58 7.60
CA TYR A 66 8.91 -5.63 6.79
C TYR A 66 9.69 -5.02 5.63
N TRP A 67 10.31 -5.85 4.80
CA TRP A 67 11.09 -5.43 3.65
C TRP A 67 10.40 -5.83 2.35
N THR A 68 10.37 -4.95 1.37
CA THR A 68 9.89 -5.26 0.01
C THR A 68 10.95 -4.92 -1.03
N SER A 69 10.85 -5.53 -2.21
CA SER A 69 11.84 -5.34 -3.27
C SER A 69 11.73 -3.95 -3.90
N ILE A 70 12.78 -3.51 -4.60
CA ILE A 70 12.73 -2.28 -5.40
C ILE A 70 11.64 -2.40 -6.49
N ARG A 71 11.54 -3.58 -7.13
CA ARG A 71 10.54 -3.82 -8.17
C ARG A 71 9.10 -3.73 -7.63
N ASP A 72 8.90 -4.15 -6.39
CA ASP A 72 7.64 -3.99 -5.65
C ASP A 72 7.32 -2.51 -5.40
N HIS A 73 8.29 -1.71 -4.95
CA HIS A 73 8.09 -0.28 -4.71
C HIS A 73 7.73 0.48 -6.00
N VAL A 74 8.35 0.14 -7.13
CA VAL A 74 7.95 0.67 -8.46
C VAL A 74 6.48 0.33 -8.77
N ASN A 75 6.09 -0.94 -8.58
CA ASN A 75 4.73 -1.40 -8.82
C ASN A 75 3.72 -0.66 -7.91
N HIS A 76 4.02 -0.61 -6.60
CA HIS A 76 3.24 0.09 -5.60
C HIS A 76 2.95 1.54 -5.99
N CYS A 77 3.98 2.30 -6.35
CA CYS A 77 3.84 3.69 -6.79
C CYS A 77 2.97 3.82 -8.04
N ALA A 78 3.19 2.96 -9.04
CA ALA A 78 2.45 2.99 -10.30
C ALA A 78 0.95 2.66 -10.10
N ILE A 79 0.64 1.60 -9.35
CA ILE A 79 -0.75 1.18 -9.12
C ILE A 79 -1.48 2.14 -8.19
N MET A 80 -0.81 2.73 -7.19
CA MET A 80 -1.39 3.79 -6.38
C MET A 80 -1.78 5.01 -7.23
N TRP A 81 -0.95 5.41 -8.19
CA TRP A 81 -1.29 6.50 -9.11
C TRP A 81 -2.51 6.13 -9.99
N ARG A 82 -2.58 4.91 -10.51
CA ARG A 82 -3.75 4.44 -11.28
C ARG A 82 -5.01 4.40 -10.43
N ARG A 83 -4.93 3.92 -9.19
CA ARG A 83 -6.03 3.95 -8.20
C ARG A 83 -6.51 5.38 -7.95
N GLN A 84 -5.59 6.35 -7.81
CA GLN A 84 -5.94 7.76 -7.67
C GLN A 84 -6.72 8.28 -8.88
N PHE A 85 -6.24 7.99 -10.10
CA PHE A 85 -6.90 8.38 -11.33
C PHE A 85 -8.30 7.77 -11.46
N TYR A 86 -8.45 6.46 -11.20
CA TYR A 86 -9.75 5.81 -11.29
C TYR A 86 -10.71 6.25 -10.17
N ALA A 87 -10.20 6.61 -9.00
CA ALA A 87 -11.06 7.19 -7.96
C ALA A 87 -11.70 8.51 -8.42
N LEU A 88 -10.95 9.34 -9.14
CA LEU A 88 -11.47 10.56 -9.78
C LEU A 88 -12.41 10.24 -10.95
N TYR A 89 -11.97 9.38 -11.88
CA TYR A 89 -12.69 9.06 -13.11
C TYR A 89 -14.03 8.37 -12.85
N ASP A 90 -14.05 7.39 -11.94
CA ASP A 90 -15.27 6.66 -11.56
C ASP A 90 -16.14 7.45 -10.57
N GLU A 91 -15.71 8.66 -10.18
CA GLU A 91 -16.39 9.50 -9.18
C GLU A 91 -16.66 8.76 -7.86
N ARG A 92 -15.68 7.99 -7.38
CA ARG A 92 -15.90 7.05 -6.26
C ARG A 92 -16.37 7.79 -5.01
N PRO A 93 -17.36 7.24 -4.28
CA PRO A 93 -17.90 7.87 -3.07
C PRO A 93 -16.95 7.79 -1.88
N ALA A 94 -15.90 6.97 -1.97
CA ALA A 94 -14.95 6.72 -0.91
C ALA A 94 -13.54 6.49 -1.46
N ILE A 95 -12.54 7.05 -0.80
CA ILE A 95 -11.11 6.84 -1.11
C ILE A 95 -10.29 6.87 0.18
N ASP A 96 -9.29 6.00 0.30
CA ASP A 96 -8.45 5.93 1.50
C ASP A 96 -7.58 7.18 1.65
N SER A 97 -7.16 7.47 2.88
CA SER A 97 -6.36 8.66 3.18
C SER A 97 -4.93 8.62 2.62
N ILE A 98 -4.45 7.45 2.16
CA ILE A 98 -3.07 7.26 1.70
C ILE A 98 -2.96 7.70 0.24
N VAL A 99 -3.89 7.25 -0.61
CA VAL A 99 -3.99 7.68 -2.01
C VAL A 99 -4.35 9.16 -2.13
N THR A 100 -5.10 9.75 -1.19
CA THR A 100 -5.39 11.19 -1.19
C THR A 100 -4.26 12.06 -0.62
N SER A 101 -3.19 11.46 -0.09
CA SER A 101 -2.10 12.22 0.55
C SER A 101 -1.23 12.90 -0.51
N PRO A 102 -1.08 14.25 -0.46
CA PRO A 102 -0.20 14.96 -1.39
C PRO A 102 1.25 14.52 -1.24
N GLY A 103 1.75 14.42 0.00
CA GLY A 103 3.13 13.99 0.26
C GLY A 103 3.42 12.56 -0.21
N HIS A 104 2.42 11.67 -0.15
CA HIS A 104 2.57 10.32 -0.69
C HIS A 104 2.59 10.33 -2.23
N THR A 105 1.74 11.16 -2.85
CA THR A 105 1.71 11.35 -4.31
C THR A 105 3.04 11.91 -4.83
N GLU A 106 3.57 12.94 -4.17
CA GLU A 106 4.88 13.54 -4.47
C GLU A 106 5.99 12.51 -4.34
N HIS A 107 6.03 11.75 -3.24
CA HIS A 107 6.97 10.64 -3.04
C HIS A 107 6.91 9.62 -4.18
N CYS A 108 5.71 9.11 -4.52
CA CYS A 108 5.56 8.13 -5.59
C CYS A 108 6.04 8.66 -6.93
N SER A 109 5.67 9.89 -7.29
CA SER A 109 6.07 10.49 -8.56
C SER A 109 7.58 10.70 -8.65
N GLN A 110 8.21 11.19 -7.58
CA GLN A 110 9.65 11.38 -7.51
C GLN A 110 10.40 10.05 -7.55
N TYR A 111 9.92 9.05 -6.79
CA TYR A 111 10.50 7.70 -6.82
C TYR A 111 10.52 7.11 -8.22
N LEU A 112 9.40 7.23 -8.97
CA LEU A 112 9.30 6.72 -10.34
C LEU A 112 10.21 7.46 -11.34
N MET A 113 10.47 8.76 -11.12
CA MET A 113 11.43 9.52 -11.91
C MET A 113 12.88 9.14 -11.59
N ASP A 114 13.18 8.87 -10.32
CA ASP A 114 14.57 8.62 -9.89
C ASP A 114 15.01 7.18 -10.14
N VAL A 115 14.10 6.20 -10.00
CA VAL A 115 14.43 4.77 -10.05
C VAL A 115 15.02 4.31 -11.38
N VAL A 116 14.78 5.04 -12.48
CA VAL A 116 15.35 4.72 -13.79
C VAL A 116 16.83 5.08 -13.90
N ASP A 117 17.27 6.09 -13.16
CA ASP A 117 18.66 6.57 -13.15
C ASP A 117 19.43 6.05 -11.93
N ALA A 118 18.70 5.83 -10.84
CA ALA A 118 19.25 5.38 -9.58
C ALA A 118 19.54 3.88 -9.62
N LYS A 119 20.82 3.51 -9.49
CA LYS A 119 21.27 2.12 -9.32
C LYS A 119 21.01 1.61 -7.90
N TRP A 120 19.79 1.78 -7.41
CA TRP A 120 19.41 1.32 -6.07
C TRP A 120 19.51 -0.21 -5.99
N THR A 121 20.07 -0.68 -4.88
CA THR A 121 20.20 -2.12 -4.57
C THR A 121 19.53 -2.50 -3.26
N GLU A 122 19.22 -1.51 -2.41
CA GLU A 122 18.67 -1.74 -1.08
C GLU A 122 17.15 -1.95 -1.14
N PRO A 123 16.64 -2.99 -0.47
CA PRO A 123 15.20 -3.19 -0.30
C PRO A 123 14.52 -2.06 0.47
N THR A 124 13.22 -1.90 0.25
CA THR A 124 12.43 -0.86 0.90
C THR A 124 11.97 -1.35 2.26
N LYS A 125 12.23 -0.58 3.32
CA LYS A 125 11.60 -0.80 4.62
C LYS A 125 10.19 -0.26 4.59
N THR A 126 9.21 -1.15 4.75
CA THR A 126 7.79 -0.84 4.65
C THR A 126 7.13 -0.97 6.02
N MET A 127 6.40 0.05 6.43
CA MET A 127 5.71 0.10 7.73
C MET A 127 4.25 -0.33 7.55
N ARG A 128 3.74 -1.18 8.45
CA ARG A 128 2.31 -1.48 8.53
C ARG A 128 1.59 -0.31 9.17
N GLY A 129 0.66 0.32 8.44
CA GLY A 129 -0.08 1.47 8.92
C GLY A 129 -1.58 1.26 9.11
N PHE A 130 -2.27 2.34 9.46
CA PHE A 130 -3.71 2.42 9.64
C PHE A 130 -4.23 3.66 8.89
N ALA A 131 -5.10 3.44 7.92
CA ALA A 131 -5.60 4.51 7.05
C ALA A 131 -6.95 5.06 7.54
N GLY A 132 -7.18 6.33 7.22
CA GLY A 132 -8.50 6.94 7.20
C GLY A 132 -9.25 6.61 5.91
N CYS A 133 -10.46 7.16 5.79
CA CYS A 133 -11.32 7.01 4.62
C CYS A 133 -12.03 8.34 4.40
N TRP A 134 -11.77 8.96 3.25
CA TRP A 134 -12.47 10.13 2.78
C TRP A 134 -13.76 9.68 2.12
N MET A 135 -14.88 10.25 2.55
CA MET A 135 -16.20 10.03 1.98
C MET A 135 -16.60 11.30 1.22
N ARG A 136 -17.05 11.15 -0.02
CA ARG A 136 -17.61 12.26 -0.80
C ARG A 136 -19.05 12.50 -0.32
N GLU A 137 -19.34 13.75 0.04
CA GLU A 137 -20.69 14.22 0.39
C GLU A 137 -21.60 14.33 -0.83
#